data_AF-A0A392N1N2-F1
#
_entry.id   AF-A0A392N1N2-F1
#
_cell.length_a   1.000
_cell.length_b   1.000
_cell.length_c   1.000
_cell.angle_alpha   90.00
_cell.angle_beta   90.00
_cell.angle_gamma   90.00
#
_symmetry.space_group_name_H-M   'P 1'
#
loop_
_entity.id
_entity.type
_entity.pdbx_description
1 polymer ?
#
loop_
_entity_poly.entity_id
_entity_poly.type
_entity_poly.pdbx_seq_one_letter_code
_entity_poly.pdbx_strand_id
1 'polypeptide(L)'
;MVFVVYVRVLVERCRMFYLFFESRNNKKDPVVIWLTGGPGCSSELAVFYENGPFKIANNLSLVWNEYGWDKVSNLLYVDQPTGTGFSYSTDNRDIRHDEDGVSNDL
;
A
#
# COMPACT_ATOMS: atom_id res chain seq x y z
N MET A 1 0.99 -15.69 0.10
CA MET A 1 -0.36 -15.40 -0.45
C MET A 1 -0.51 -13.90 -0.62
N VAL A 2 -1.26 -13.43 -1.63
CA VAL A 2 -1.54 -11.99 -1.82
C VAL A 2 -2.98 -11.74 -1.38
N PHE A 3 -3.18 -10.72 -0.56
CA PHE A 3 -4.50 -10.26 -0.16
C PHE A 3 -4.70 -8.83 -0.66
N VAL A 4 -5.84 -8.61 -1.29
CA VAL A 4 -6.30 -7.29 -1.75
C VAL A 4 -7.54 -6.95 -0.95
N VAL A 5 -7.50 -5.87 -0.20
CA VAL A 5 -8.60 -5.54 0.72
C VAL A 5 -8.75 -4.02 0.81
N TYR A 6 -9.97 -3.58 1.14
CA TYR A 6 -10.26 -2.21 1.52
C TYR A 6 -10.59 -2.16 3.01
N VAL A 7 -10.01 -1.22 3.75
CA VAL A 7 -10.38 -0.92 5.14
C VAL A 7 -11.20 0.37 5.14
N ARG A 8 -12.31 0.35 5.87
CA ARG A 8 -13.12 1.54 6.10
C ARG A 8 -12.57 2.31 7.30
N VAL A 9 -12.29 3.60 7.10
CA VAL A 9 -11.97 4.51 8.21
C VAL A 9 -13.27 4.80 8.97
N LEU A 10 -13.34 4.40 10.23
CA LEU A 10 -14.62 4.21 10.96
C LEU A 10 -15.45 5.49 11.14
N VAL A 11 -14.82 6.66 11.09
CA VAL A 11 -15.47 7.96 11.28
C VAL A 11 -15.88 8.60 9.93
N GLU A 12 -15.42 8.04 8.81
CA GLU A 12 -15.45 8.69 7.50
C GLU A 12 -16.19 7.88 6.44
N ARG A 13 -16.48 8.54 5.31
CA ARG A 13 -16.92 7.85 4.08
C ARG A 13 -15.73 7.49 3.20
N CYS A 14 -14.53 7.52 3.78
CA CYS A 14 -13.28 7.07 3.21
C CYS A 14 -13.13 5.54 3.28
N ARG A 15 -12.56 4.97 2.21
CA ARG A 15 -12.06 3.61 2.14
C ARG A 15 -10.60 3.64 1.70
N MET A 16 -9.72 3.12 2.55
CA MET A 16 -8.31 2.95 2.23
C MET A 16 -8.08 1.61 1.54
N PHE A 17 -7.32 1.64 0.45
CA PHE A 17 -6.86 0.47 -0.26
C PHE A 17 -5.52 0.00 0.30
N TYR A 18 -5.37 -1.32 0.40
CA TYR A 18 -4.10 -1.91 0.75
C TYR A 18 -3.85 -3.25 0.07
N LEU A 19 -2.56 -3.50 -0.15
CA LEU A 19 -2.04 -4.78 -0.61
C LEU A 19 -1.19 -5.41 0.48
N PHE A 20 -1.55 -6.64 0.86
CA PHE A 20 -0.77 -7.41 1.81
C PHE A 20 -0.13 -8.62 1.13
N PHE A 21 1.19 -8.74 1.30
CA PHE A 21 2.00 -9.84 0.80
C PHE A 21 2.62 -10.58 1.98
N GLU A 22 2.30 -11.86 2.12
CA GLU A 22 3.01 -12.70 3.10
C GLU A 22 4.48 -12.88 2.71
N SER A 23 5.36 -13.01 3.70
CA SER A 23 6.75 -13.38 3.49
C SER A 23 6.85 -14.69 2.69
N ARG A 24 7.75 -14.72 1.70
CA ARG A 24 8.06 -15.89 0.88
C ARG A 24 8.72 -17.00 1.68
N ASN A 25 9.52 -16.65 2.68
CA ASN A 25 10.34 -17.62 3.41
C ASN A 25 9.66 -18.08 4.69
N ASN A 26 9.04 -17.17 5.46
CA ASN A 26 8.44 -17.52 6.73
C ASN A 26 7.31 -16.56 7.12
N LYS A 27 6.09 -17.07 7.26
CA LYS A 27 4.92 -16.27 7.65
C LYS A 27 5.04 -15.59 9.02
N LYS A 28 5.97 -16.06 9.88
CA LYS A 28 6.27 -15.46 11.20
C LYS A 28 7.24 -14.28 11.15
N ASP A 29 7.74 -13.93 9.97
CA ASP A 29 8.58 -12.75 9.77
C ASP A 29 7.83 -11.46 10.16
N PRO A 30 8.55 -10.37 10.50
CA PRO A 30 7.90 -9.12 10.92
C PRO A 30 6.99 -8.54 9.83
N VAL A 31 5.97 -7.79 10.26
CA VAL A 31 5.14 -6.99 9.36
C VAL A 31 5.82 -5.64 9.15
N VAL A 32 5.98 -5.25 7.89
CA VAL A 32 6.49 -3.93 7.49
C VAL A 32 5.37 -3.20 6.76
N ILE A 33 5.05 -1.99 7.22
CA ILE A 33 4.14 -1.08 6.53
C ILE A 33 4.98 -0.18 5.64
N TRP A 34 4.58 -0.06 4.37
CA TRP A 34 5.20 0.84 3.40
C TRP A 34 4.23 1.92 2.94
N LEU A 35 4.69 3.17 3.00
CA LEU A 35 3.93 4.36 2.63
C LEU A 35 4.73 5.15 1.61
N THR A 36 4.23 5.23 0.38
CA THR A 36 4.80 6.12 -0.65
C THR A 36 4.42 7.58 -0.36
N GLY A 37 5.34 8.50 -0.67
CA GLY A 37 5.18 9.94 -0.43
C GLY A 37 4.46 10.69 -1.56
N GLY A 38 4.99 11.86 -1.93
CA GLY A 38 4.43 12.74 -2.96
C GLY A 38 4.25 14.17 -2.46
N PRO A 39 3.15 14.47 -1.73
CA PRO A 39 2.06 13.59 -1.26
C PRO A 39 1.11 13.11 -2.37
N GLY A 40 0.45 11.96 -2.17
CA GLY A 40 -0.60 11.45 -3.07
C GLY A 40 -0.13 10.48 -4.15
N CYS A 41 1.11 9.98 -4.08
CA CYS A 41 1.56 8.90 -4.95
C CYS A 41 1.16 7.55 -4.34
N SER A 42 0.64 6.65 -5.18
CA SER A 42 0.17 5.35 -4.69
C SER A 42 1.30 4.41 -4.32
N SER A 43 1.04 3.56 -3.34
CA SER A 43 2.01 2.61 -2.80
C SER A 43 2.25 1.42 -3.73
N GLU A 44 1.42 1.22 -4.77
CA GLU A 44 1.71 0.25 -5.84
C GLU A 44 2.98 0.60 -6.61
N LEU A 45 3.39 1.87 -6.62
CA LEU A 45 4.69 2.24 -7.19
C LEU A 45 5.82 1.45 -6.53
N ALA A 46 5.81 1.37 -5.20
CA ALA A 46 6.80 0.61 -4.46
C ALA A 46 6.66 -0.91 -4.66
N VAL A 47 5.42 -1.39 -4.81
CA VAL A 47 5.13 -2.80 -5.11
C VAL A 47 5.82 -3.27 -6.39
N PHE A 48 5.88 -2.42 -7.43
CA PHE A 48 6.35 -2.83 -8.75
C PHE A 48 7.73 -2.28 -9.14
N TYR A 49 8.17 -1.17 -8.54
CA TYR A 49 9.39 -0.47 -8.95
C TYR A 49 10.45 -0.34 -7.86
N GLU A 50 10.13 -0.62 -6.59
CA GLU A 50 11.07 -0.47 -5.47
C GLU A 50 11.33 -1.81 -4.76
N ASN A 51 10.67 -2.04 -3.62
CA ASN A 51 10.95 -3.12 -2.68
C ASN A 51 9.90 -4.24 -2.68
N GLY A 52 8.88 -4.12 -3.53
CA GLY A 52 7.84 -5.12 -3.63
C GLY A 52 8.28 -6.47 -4.22
N PRO A 53 7.38 -7.45 -4.15
CA PRO A 53 7.64 -8.83 -4.57
C PRO A 53 7.81 -8.98 -6.08
N PHE A 54 7.31 -8.02 -6.87
CA PHE A 54 7.24 -8.13 -8.33
C PHE A 54 7.90 -6.94 -9.02
N LYS A 55 8.31 -7.16 -10.27
CA LYS A 55 8.63 -6.12 -11.24
C LYS A 55 7.74 -6.32 -12.47
N ILE A 56 7.50 -5.24 -13.19
CA ILE A 56 6.81 -5.28 -14.48
C ILE A 56 7.86 -5.42 -15.59
N ALA A 57 7.81 -6.52 -16.34
CA ALA A 57 8.69 -6.73 -17.49
C ALA A 57 8.20 -5.95 -18.72
N ASN A 58 9.04 -5.82 -19.77
CA ASN A 58 8.71 -5.07 -20.98
C ASN A 58 7.45 -5.56 -21.71
N ASN A 59 7.08 -6.84 -21.52
CA ASN A 59 5.86 -7.45 -22.06
C ASN A 59 4.64 -7.30 -21.12
N LEU A 60 4.74 -6.44 -20.10
CA LEU A 60 3.73 -6.20 -19.07
C LEU A 60 3.42 -7.41 -18.17
N SER A 61 4.23 -8.46 -18.21
CA SER A 61 4.12 -9.58 -17.28
C SER A 61 4.75 -9.24 -15.92
N LEU A 62 4.21 -9.85 -14.85
CA LEU A 62 4.82 -9.78 -13.52
C LEU A 62 5.96 -10.80 -13.42
N VAL A 63 7.13 -10.33 -13.01
CA VAL A 63 8.29 -11.17 -12.72
C VAL A 63 8.72 -10.99 -11.27
N TRP A 64 9.26 -12.02 -10.65
CA TRP A 64 9.71 -11.93 -9.26
C TRP A 64 10.86 -10.92 -9.10
N ASN A 65 10.75 -10.09 -8.06
CA ASN A 65 11.87 -9.27 -7.61
C ASN A 65 12.84 -10.14 -6.79
N GLU A 66 14.05 -10.33 -7.31
CA GLU A 66 15.11 -11.07 -6.62
C GLU A 66 15.52 -10.38 -5.32
N TYR A 67 15.30 -9.07 -5.18
CA TYR A 67 15.66 -8.29 -3.99
C TYR A 67 14.42 -7.74 -3.26
N GLY A 68 13.25 -8.34 -3.49
CA GLY A 68 12.01 -7.97 -2.81
C GLY A 68 12.11 -8.18 -1.29
N TRP A 69 11.57 -7.24 -0.53
CA TRP A 69 11.59 -7.28 0.94
C TRP A 69 10.68 -8.37 1.51
N ASP A 70 9.79 -8.92 0.69
CA ASP A 70 8.95 -10.08 1.00
C ASP A 70 9.76 -11.35 1.28
N LYS A 71 11.08 -11.38 1.03
CA LYS A 71 11.95 -12.49 1.45
C LYS A 71 12.15 -12.58 2.97
N VAL A 72 11.95 -11.48 3.70
CA VAL A 72 12.26 -11.40 5.14
C VAL A 72 11.19 -10.65 5.93
N SER A 73 10.06 -10.32 5.30
CA SER A 73 8.97 -9.57 5.93
C SER A 73 7.62 -9.88 5.28
N ASN A 74 6.57 -9.77 6.07
CA ASN A 74 5.21 -9.62 5.55
C ASN A 74 5.00 -8.12 5.22
N LEU A 75 4.60 -7.78 4.01
CA LEU A 75 4.54 -6.39 3.55
C LEU A 75 3.08 -5.91 3.45
N LEU A 76 2.81 -4.74 4.00
CA LEU A 76 1.54 -4.02 3.87
C LEU A 76 1.78 -2.68 3.17
N TYR A 77 1.29 -2.54 1.95
CA TYR A 77 1.32 -1.29 1.18
C TYR A 77 -0.02 -0.59 1.34
N VAL A 78 -0.01 0.69 1.72
CA VAL A 78 -1.24 1.47 1.96
C VAL A 78 -1.25 2.69 1.05
N ASP A 79 -2.34 2.86 0.32
CA ASP A 79 -2.58 4.08 -0.43
C ASP A 79 -3.10 5.18 0.48
N GLN A 80 -2.24 6.14 0.77
CA GLN A 80 -2.54 7.27 1.66
C GLN A 80 -1.95 8.57 1.07
N PRO A 81 -2.56 9.73 1.36
CA PRO A 81 -3.80 9.94 2.13
C PRO A 81 -5.07 9.59 1.33
N THR A 82 -6.25 9.80 1.92
CA THR A 82 -7.56 9.66 1.25
C THR A 82 -7.58 10.34 -0.12
N GLY A 83 -7.91 9.58 -1.18
CA GLY A 83 -7.89 10.04 -2.57
C GLY A 83 -6.64 9.62 -3.37
N THR A 84 -5.68 8.96 -2.72
CA THR A 84 -4.46 8.43 -3.36
C THR A 84 -4.71 7.08 -4.01
N GLY A 85 -4.23 6.89 -5.23
CA GLY A 85 -4.29 5.59 -5.93
C GLY A 85 -5.71 5.02 -5.99
N PHE A 86 -5.92 3.87 -5.35
CA PHE A 86 -7.23 3.22 -5.24
C PHE A 86 -8.00 3.59 -3.97
N SER A 87 -7.40 4.32 -3.02
CA SER A 87 -8.11 4.87 -1.86
C SER A 87 -9.03 6.01 -2.28
N TYR A 88 -10.28 5.98 -1.81
CA TYR A 88 -11.29 6.98 -2.21
C TYR A 88 -12.22 7.37 -1.06
N SER A 89 -12.81 8.56 -1.19
CA SER A 89 -13.97 8.98 -0.39
C SER A 89 -15.10 9.46 -1.31
N THR A 90 -16.32 9.41 -0.77
CA THR A 90 -17.53 10.00 -1.38
C THR A 90 -17.87 11.38 -0.81
N ASP A 91 -17.05 11.89 0.12
CA ASP A 91 -17.21 13.18 0.77
C ASP A 91 -15.90 13.97 0.69
N ASN A 92 -15.93 15.14 0.05
CA ASN A 92 -14.74 15.97 -0.09
C ASN A 92 -14.18 16.48 1.25
N ARG A 93 -14.99 16.46 2.31
CA ARG A 93 -14.53 16.82 3.66
C ARG A 93 -13.57 15.80 4.25
N ASP A 94 -13.51 14.59 3.68
CA ASP A 94 -12.59 13.55 4.13
C ASP A 94 -11.16 13.77 3.58
N ILE A 95 -10.97 14.70 2.63
CA ILE A 95 -9.65 15.00 2.06
C ILE A 95 -8.81 15.77 3.07
N ARG A 96 -7.63 15.24 3.39
CA ARG A 96 -6.69 15.84 4.34
C ARG A 96 -5.87 16.97 3.69
N HIS A 97 -5.53 17.96 4.50
CA HIS A 97 -4.74 19.13 4.06
C HIS A 97 -3.52 19.41 4.96
N ASP A 98 -3.29 18.57 5.97
CA ASP A 98 -2.15 18.61 6.88
C ASP A 98 -1.77 17.19 7.34
N GLU A 99 -0.56 17.05 7.87
CA GLU A 99 -0.01 15.77 8.31
C GLU A 99 -0.72 15.23 9.57
N ASP A 100 -1.28 16.11 10.40
CA ASP A 100 -2.04 15.72 11.59
C ASP A 100 -3.32 14.98 11.17
N GLY A 101 -4.02 15.48 10.16
CA GLY A 101 -5.17 14.82 9.55
C GLY A 101 -4.79 13.48 8.93
N VAL A 102 -3.72 13.43 8.14
CA VAL A 102 -3.24 12.17 7.54
C VAL A 102 -2.90 11.14 8.61
N SER A 103 -2.23 11.55 9.69
CA SER A 103 -1.87 10.68 10.80
C SER A 103 -3.07 10.13 11.57
N ASN A 104 -4.20 10.85 11.61
CA ASN A 104 -5.41 10.38 12.30
C ASN A 104 -6.18 9.33 11.50
N ASP A 105 -5.97 9.26 10.18
CA ASP A 105 -6.66 8.32 9.28
C ASP A 105 -5.95 6.96 9.19
N LEU A 106 -4.67 6.89 9.56
CA LEU A 106 -3.81 5.70 9.53
C LEU A 106 -3.89 4.86 10.83
#